data_AF-A0A1D1XLZ2-F1
#
_entry.id   AF-A0A1D1XLZ2-F1
#
_cell.length_a   1.000
_cell.length_b   1.000
_cell.length_c   1.000
_cell.angle_alpha   90.00
_cell.angle_beta   90.00
_cell.angle_gamma   90.00
#
_symmetry.space_group_name_H-M   'P 1'
#
loop_
_entity.id
_entity.type
_entity.pdbx_description
1 polymer ?
#
loop_
_entity_poly.entity_id
_entity_poly.type
_entity_poly.pdbx_seq_one_letter_code
_entity_poly.pdbx_strand_id
1 'polypeptide(L)'
;MLGTVGPPVPNVDVRLESVPEMGYDALSRIPRGEICIKGKTLFSGYYKREDLTKEVMIDGWFHTGDIGEWQPDGSLKIIDRKKNIFKLSQGEYVAVENLENIYGLVSEIDSIWIYGNSFESFLVAVVNPNEQALERWAEENGVTGDFTSLCENCLAKDFILGELAKTAKAKKLKGFEFLKAVHLDPVP
;
A
#
# COMPACT_ATOMS: atom_id res chain seq x y z
N MET A 1 1.32 8.34 0.44
CA MET A 1 1.91 9.50 -0.27
C MET A 1 2.53 9.01 -1.58
N LEU A 2 1.75 8.95 -2.67
CA LEU A 2 2.27 8.68 -4.01
C LEU A 2 2.67 10.01 -4.66
N GLY A 3 3.94 10.35 -4.53
CA GLY A 3 4.51 11.57 -5.10
C GLY A 3 5.98 11.35 -5.42
N THR A 4 6.50 12.08 -6.39
CA THR A 4 7.95 12.17 -6.58
C THR A 4 8.54 12.89 -5.37
N VAL A 5 9.63 12.35 -4.81
CA VAL A 5 10.37 12.97 -3.69
C VAL A 5 11.49 13.89 -4.17
N GLY A 6 11.52 14.17 -5.48
CA GLY A 6 12.55 14.96 -6.13
C GLY A 6 13.84 14.18 -6.38
N PRO A 7 14.89 14.87 -6.84
CA PRO A 7 16.20 14.26 -7.04
C PRO A 7 16.95 14.09 -5.70
N PRO A 8 18.02 13.27 -5.66
CA PRO A 8 18.91 13.18 -4.50
C PRO A 8 19.43 14.54 -4.04
N VAL A 9 19.51 14.72 -2.73
CA VAL A 9 20.12 15.92 -2.14
C VAL A 9 21.64 15.90 -2.35
N PRO A 10 22.30 17.07 -2.44
CA PRO A 10 23.75 17.13 -2.57
C PRO A 10 24.49 16.38 -1.45
N ASN A 11 25.61 15.74 -1.79
CA ASN A 11 26.46 14.95 -0.88
C ASN A 11 25.82 13.67 -0.32
N VAL A 12 24.76 13.19 -0.96
CA VAL A 12 24.16 11.89 -0.68
C VAL A 12 24.12 11.09 -1.96
N ASP A 13 24.74 9.93 -1.94
CA ASP A 13 24.67 8.96 -3.02
C ASP A 13 23.40 8.12 -2.84
N VAL A 14 22.65 7.92 -3.93
CA VAL A 14 21.43 7.10 -3.95
C VAL A 14 21.56 6.09 -5.08
N ARG A 15 21.24 4.82 -4.79
CA ARG A 15 21.12 3.77 -5.79
C ARG A 15 19.84 2.97 -5.59
N LEU A 16 19.39 2.32 -6.66
CA LEU A 16 18.39 1.26 -6.57
C LEU A 16 19.10 -0.08 -6.57
N GLU A 17 18.68 -0.96 -5.67
CA GLU A 17 19.13 -2.35 -5.63
C GLU A 17 17.98 -3.26 -6.09
N SER A 18 18.23 -4.15 -7.04
CA SER A 18 17.19 -5.04 -7.58
C SER A 18 16.62 -5.92 -6.46
N VAL A 19 15.32 -6.20 -6.54
CA VAL A 19 14.61 -7.07 -5.61
C VAL A 19 13.93 -8.17 -6.45
N PRO A 20 14.69 -9.21 -6.87
CA PRO A 20 14.20 -10.23 -7.79
C PRO A 20 12.96 -10.96 -7.28
N GLU A 21 12.88 -11.18 -5.97
CA GLU A 21 11.74 -11.79 -5.31
C GLU A 21 10.46 -10.97 -5.44
N MET A 22 10.52 -9.69 -5.85
CA MET A 22 9.37 -8.82 -6.11
C MET A 22 9.27 -8.42 -7.59
N GLY A 23 10.14 -8.96 -8.45
CA GLY A 23 10.19 -8.63 -9.88
C GLY A 23 10.67 -7.21 -10.17
N TYR A 24 11.35 -6.56 -9.21
CA TYR A 24 11.95 -5.24 -9.42
C TYR A 24 13.40 -5.36 -9.87
N ASP A 25 13.69 -4.76 -11.01
CA ASP A 25 15.02 -4.72 -11.59
C ASP A 25 15.48 -3.27 -11.78
N ALA A 26 16.56 -2.94 -11.07
CA ALA A 26 17.20 -1.63 -11.06
C ALA A 26 17.81 -1.28 -12.42
N LEU A 27 18.03 -2.25 -13.30
CA LEU A 27 18.61 -2.07 -14.64
C LEU A 27 17.57 -2.19 -15.76
N SER A 28 16.31 -2.40 -15.43
CA SER A 28 15.25 -2.49 -16.43
C SER A 28 14.92 -1.13 -17.07
N ARG A 29 14.10 -1.15 -18.14
CA ARG A 29 13.65 0.07 -18.85
C ARG A 29 13.02 1.11 -17.92
N ILE A 30 12.36 0.64 -16.86
CA ILE A 30 11.81 1.48 -15.79
C ILE A 30 12.55 1.06 -14.51
N PRO A 31 13.68 1.72 -14.17
CA PRO A 31 14.55 1.30 -13.08
C PRO A 31 13.80 1.28 -11.76
N ARG A 32 13.69 0.10 -11.15
CA ARG A 32 12.96 -0.10 -9.89
C ARG A 32 13.73 -1.00 -8.95
N GLY A 33 13.73 -0.70 -7.67
CA GLY A 33 14.44 -1.49 -6.67
C GLY A 33 14.35 -0.87 -5.28
N GLU A 34 14.99 -1.52 -4.31
CA GLU A 34 15.15 -0.96 -2.97
C GLU A 34 16.03 0.29 -3.02
N ILE A 35 15.55 1.37 -2.39
CA ILE A 35 16.30 2.61 -2.27
C ILE A 35 17.41 2.39 -1.25
N CYS A 36 18.65 2.57 -1.70
CA CYS A 36 19.84 2.49 -0.86
C CYS A 36 20.53 3.85 -0.85
N ILE A 37 20.89 4.33 0.34
CA ILE A 37 21.43 5.67 0.54
C ILE A 37 22.81 5.59 1.18
N LYS A 38 23.75 6.44 0.75
CA LYS A 38 25.07 6.57 1.38
C LYS A 38 25.43 8.04 1.54
N GLY A 39 25.88 8.44 2.71
CA GLY A 39 26.24 9.82 2.99
C GLY A 39 26.50 10.10 4.47
N LYS A 40 27.03 11.29 4.76
CA LYS A 40 27.36 11.71 6.14
C LYS A 40 26.15 12.09 7.00
N THR A 41 24.99 12.25 6.38
CA THR A 41 23.72 12.60 7.03
C THR A 41 23.00 11.39 7.63
N LEU A 42 23.48 10.17 7.37
CA LEU A 42 22.90 8.95 7.91
C LEU A 42 23.17 8.85 9.42
N PHE A 43 22.22 8.29 10.14
CA PHE A 43 22.36 7.90 11.53
C PHE A 43 23.54 6.93 11.74
N SER A 44 24.12 6.92 12.94
CA SER A 44 25.26 6.05 13.30
C SER A 44 24.86 4.60 13.62
N GLY A 45 23.57 4.28 13.60
CA GLY A 45 23.01 2.98 14.00
C GLY A 45 21.98 3.06 15.13
N TYR A 46 21.37 1.92 15.42
CA TYR A 46 20.39 1.78 16.49
C TYR A 46 21.09 1.65 17.85
N TYR A 47 20.62 2.41 18.85
CA TYR A 47 21.20 2.41 20.19
C TYR A 47 21.12 1.03 20.84
N LYS A 48 22.29 0.48 21.24
CA LYS A 48 22.43 -0.86 21.84
C LYS A 48 21.91 -2.02 20.98
N ARG A 49 21.72 -1.81 19.67
CA ARG A 49 21.24 -2.80 18.71
C ARG A 49 22.14 -2.84 17.48
N GLU A 50 23.37 -3.31 17.69
CA GLU A 50 24.35 -3.47 16.62
C GLU A 50 23.93 -4.54 15.60
N ASP A 51 23.17 -5.55 16.06
CA ASP A 51 22.50 -6.55 15.23
C ASP A 51 21.63 -5.90 14.15
N LEU A 52 20.66 -5.07 14.56
CA LEU A 52 19.77 -4.37 13.64
C LEU A 52 20.50 -3.34 12.78
N THR A 53 21.57 -2.75 13.31
CA THR A 53 22.38 -1.78 12.56
C THR A 53 23.08 -2.46 11.38
N LYS A 54 23.67 -3.64 11.60
CA LYS A 54 24.35 -4.42 10.55
C LYS A 54 23.38 -4.97 9.50
N GLU A 55 22.13 -5.23 9.87
CA GLU A 55 21.10 -5.67 8.93
C GLU A 55 20.74 -4.60 7.90
N VAL A 56 20.72 -3.32 8.29
CA VAL A 56 20.31 -2.22 7.40
C VAL A 56 21.48 -1.45 6.81
N MET A 57 22.69 -1.57 7.37
CA MET A 57 23.91 -0.91 6.88
C MET A 57 24.85 -1.94 6.24
N ILE A 58 24.81 -2.06 4.91
CA ILE A 58 25.58 -3.06 4.14
C ILE A 58 26.56 -2.31 3.22
N ASP A 59 27.86 -2.58 3.35
CA ASP A 59 28.93 -1.93 2.57
C ASP A 59 28.89 -0.38 2.58
N GLY A 60 28.41 0.18 3.70
CA GLY A 60 28.24 1.62 3.90
C GLY A 60 27.01 2.22 3.22
N TRP A 61 26.12 1.38 2.67
CA TRP A 61 24.80 1.75 2.18
C TRP A 61 23.73 1.44 3.22
N PHE A 62 22.84 2.40 3.45
CA PHE A 62 21.64 2.23 4.24
C PHE A 62 20.51 1.73 3.36
N HIS A 63 20.01 0.53 3.64
CA HIS A 63 18.85 -0.09 3.02
C HIS A 63 17.59 0.45 3.69
N THR A 64 16.83 1.29 2.99
CA THR A 64 15.69 1.99 3.60
C THR A 64 14.48 1.07 3.80
N GLY A 65 14.43 -0.06 3.09
CA GLY A 65 13.24 -0.92 3.01
C GLY A 65 12.13 -0.33 2.13
N ASP A 66 12.39 0.74 1.39
CA ASP A 66 11.43 1.35 0.46
C ASP A 66 11.78 1.00 -0.98
N ILE A 67 10.78 0.78 -1.82
CA ILE A 67 10.95 0.57 -3.25
C ILE A 67 10.80 1.90 -3.98
N GLY A 68 11.82 2.23 -4.76
CA GLY A 68 11.89 3.43 -5.58
C GLY A 68 11.78 3.11 -7.07
N GLU A 69 11.30 4.08 -7.83
CA GLU A 69 11.29 4.13 -9.29
C GLU A 69 11.94 5.43 -9.76
N TRP A 70 13.00 5.33 -10.57
CA TRP A 70 13.58 6.51 -11.21
C TRP A 70 12.67 7.02 -12.31
N GLN A 71 12.34 8.32 -12.23
CA GLN A 71 11.61 9.01 -13.28
C GLN A 71 12.58 9.56 -14.35
N PRO A 72 12.11 9.78 -15.59
CA PRO A 72 12.94 10.29 -16.68
C PRO A 72 13.56 11.68 -16.41
N ASP A 73 12.97 12.47 -15.51
CA ASP A 73 13.45 13.79 -15.11
C ASP A 73 14.52 13.74 -13.99
N GLY A 74 14.93 12.54 -13.56
CA GLY A 74 15.90 12.33 -12.49
C GLY A 74 15.29 12.42 -11.08
N SER A 75 13.98 12.57 -10.95
CA SER A 75 13.30 12.47 -9.66
C SER A 75 13.10 11.00 -9.25
N LEU A 76 13.10 10.75 -7.95
CA LEU A 76 12.77 9.45 -7.38
C LEU A 76 11.29 9.42 -6.99
N LYS A 77 10.61 8.32 -7.30
CA LYS A 77 9.25 8.07 -6.83
C LYS A 77 9.26 6.88 -5.89
N ILE A 78 8.75 7.04 -4.68
CA ILE A 78 8.51 5.91 -3.77
C ILE A 78 7.23 5.22 -4.23
N ILE A 79 7.32 3.92 -4.50
CA ILE A 79 6.22 3.13 -5.04
C ILE A 79 5.75 2.02 -4.11
N ASP A 80 6.58 1.60 -3.14
CA ASP A 80 6.22 0.52 -2.22
C ASP A 80 7.14 0.42 -1.00
N ARG A 81 6.83 -0.52 -0.09
CA ARG A 81 7.71 -0.98 0.99
C ARG A 81 8.11 -2.44 0.74
N LYS A 82 9.41 -2.75 0.84
CA LYS A 82 9.95 -4.10 0.70
C LYS A 82 9.28 -5.12 1.65
N LYS A 83 8.78 -4.66 2.81
CA LYS A 83 8.12 -5.51 3.83
C LYS A 83 6.59 -5.53 3.77
N ASN A 84 5.93 -4.63 3.05
CA ASN A 84 4.45 -4.56 2.99
C ASN A 84 3.88 -5.17 1.71
N ILE A 85 4.57 -6.16 1.16
CA ILE A 85 4.14 -6.90 -0.03
C ILE A 85 3.96 -8.36 0.36
N PHE A 86 2.89 -8.95 -0.14
CA PHE A 86 2.71 -10.39 -0.10
C PHE A 86 2.48 -10.93 -1.51
N LYS A 87 2.92 -12.18 -1.69
CA LYS A 87 2.70 -12.97 -2.89
C LYS A 87 1.40 -13.74 -2.71
N LEU A 88 0.47 -13.64 -3.66
CA LEU A 88 -0.75 -14.46 -3.70
C LEU A 88 -0.44 -15.86 -4.25
N SER A 89 -1.36 -16.82 -4.11
CA SER A 89 -1.13 -18.22 -4.49
C SER A 89 -0.83 -18.44 -5.98
N GLN A 90 -1.34 -17.56 -6.85
CA GLN A 90 -1.06 -17.52 -8.29
C GLN A 90 0.33 -16.95 -8.64
N GLY A 91 1.07 -16.45 -7.65
CA GLY A 91 2.41 -15.91 -7.80
C GLY A 91 2.52 -14.42 -8.11
N GLU A 92 1.39 -13.72 -8.17
CA GLU A 92 1.34 -12.26 -8.30
C GLU A 92 1.70 -11.58 -6.99
N TYR A 93 2.40 -10.45 -7.08
CA TYR A 93 2.82 -9.64 -5.93
C TYR A 93 1.89 -8.43 -5.79
N VAL A 94 1.48 -8.15 -4.55
CA VAL A 94 0.55 -7.08 -4.25
C VAL A 94 1.20 -6.03 -3.36
N ALA A 95 1.19 -4.80 -3.86
CA ALA A 95 1.60 -3.57 -3.18
C ALA A 95 0.45 -3.04 -2.30
N VAL A 96 0.36 -3.51 -1.05
CA VAL A 96 -0.80 -3.25 -0.17
C VAL A 96 -0.99 -1.76 0.08
N GLU A 97 0.10 -1.07 0.41
CA GLU A 97 0.07 0.37 0.71
C GLU A 97 -0.42 1.18 -0.50
N ASN A 98 -0.04 0.79 -1.72
CA ASN A 98 -0.54 1.44 -2.93
C ASN A 98 -2.05 1.21 -3.10
N LEU A 99 -2.54 0.01 -2.81
CA LEU A 99 -3.98 -0.28 -2.87
C LEU A 99 -4.75 0.50 -1.80
N GLU A 100 -4.28 0.53 -0.56
CA GLU A 100 -4.89 1.30 0.54
C GLU A 100 -4.96 2.78 0.20
N ASN A 101 -3.90 3.37 -0.37
CA ASN A 101 -3.92 4.76 -0.84
C ASN A 101 -4.95 4.99 -1.96
N ILE A 102 -5.15 4.03 -2.85
CA ILE A 102 -6.11 4.15 -3.96
C ILE A 102 -7.55 4.01 -3.45
N TYR A 103 -7.81 3.00 -2.64
CA TYR A 103 -9.13 2.74 -2.09
C TYR A 103 -9.54 3.80 -1.06
N GLY A 104 -8.59 4.33 -0.29
CA GLY A 104 -8.80 5.46 0.63
C GLY A 104 -9.23 6.78 -0.03
N LEU A 105 -9.32 6.85 -1.37
CA LEU A 105 -9.91 7.99 -2.09
C LEU A 105 -11.44 7.91 -2.19
N VAL A 106 -12.05 6.79 -1.77
CA VAL A 106 -13.50 6.59 -1.78
C VAL A 106 -14.13 7.44 -0.67
N SER A 107 -15.17 8.21 -0.99
CA SER A 107 -15.82 9.14 -0.04
C SER A 107 -16.58 8.44 1.09
N GLU A 108 -16.99 7.21 0.85
CA GLU A 108 -17.82 6.38 1.74
C GLU A 108 -17.00 5.68 2.83
N ILE A 109 -15.67 5.82 2.84
CA ILE A 109 -14.78 5.16 3.79
C ILE A 109 -13.87 6.20 4.47
N ASP A 110 -13.66 6.04 5.78
CA ASP A 110 -12.73 6.86 6.54
C ASP A 110 -11.33 6.22 6.59
N SER A 111 -11.27 4.89 6.72
CA SER A 111 -10.03 4.13 6.65
C SER A 111 -10.23 2.74 6.06
N ILE A 112 -9.15 2.16 5.51
CA ILE A 112 -9.14 0.82 4.97
C ILE A 112 -7.82 0.14 5.28
N TRP A 113 -7.91 -1.12 5.69
CA TRP A 113 -6.78 -2.02 5.86
C TRP A 113 -6.95 -3.24 4.97
N ILE A 114 -5.95 -3.52 4.13
CA ILE A 114 -6.02 -4.60 3.14
C ILE A 114 -5.15 -5.77 3.57
N TYR A 115 -5.73 -6.96 3.47
CA TYR A 115 -5.07 -8.21 3.79
C TYR A 115 -5.09 -9.17 2.61
N GLY A 116 -3.99 -9.89 2.45
CA GLY A 116 -3.91 -11.04 1.55
C GLY A 116 -3.03 -12.12 2.14
N ASN A 117 -3.31 -13.33 1.70
CA ASN A 117 -2.69 -14.55 2.20
C ASN A 117 -2.01 -15.26 1.02
N SER A 118 -0.79 -15.75 1.20
CA SER A 118 -0.06 -16.49 0.17
C SER A 118 -0.67 -17.82 -0.25
N PHE A 119 -1.63 -18.33 0.51
CA PHE A 119 -2.40 -19.50 0.14
C PHE A 119 -3.67 -19.17 -0.67
N GLU A 120 -4.07 -17.90 -0.71
CA GLU A 120 -5.29 -17.44 -1.39
C GLU A 120 -4.95 -16.63 -2.64
N SER A 121 -5.88 -16.62 -3.61
CA SER A 121 -5.69 -15.90 -4.87
C SER A 121 -6.33 -14.51 -4.92
N PHE A 122 -6.88 -14.05 -3.79
CA PHE A 122 -7.67 -12.84 -3.68
C PHE A 122 -7.32 -12.05 -2.42
N LEU A 123 -7.80 -10.80 -2.40
CA LEU A 123 -7.64 -9.86 -1.29
C LEU A 123 -8.94 -9.70 -0.51
N VAL A 124 -8.81 -9.42 0.78
CA VAL A 124 -9.91 -8.99 1.65
C VAL A 124 -9.51 -7.69 2.35
N ALA A 125 -10.50 -6.95 2.86
CA ALA A 125 -10.21 -5.72 3.60
C ALA A 125 -11.10 -5.56 4.83
N VAL A 126 -10.57 -4.89 5.83
CA VAL A 126 -11.34 -4.28 6.92
C VAL A 126 -11.48 -2.81 6.59
N VAL A 127 -12.72 -2.31 6.61
CA VAL A 127 -13.06 -0.95 6.22
C VAL A 127 -13.75 -0.29 7.39
N ASN A 128 -13.29 0.89 7.77
CA ASN A 128 -14.06 1.78 8.63
C ASN A 128 -14.89 2.69 7.73
N PRO A 129 -16.22 2.47 7.63
CA PRO A 129 -17.06 3.26 6.76
C PRO A 129 -17.29 4.65 7.35
N ASN A 130 -17.46 5.65 6.49
CA ASN A 130 -17.87 6.97 6.93
C ASN A 130 -19.31 6.92 7.44
N GLU A 131 -19.51 7.25 8.72
CA GLU A 131 -20.81 7.15 9.40
C GLU A 131 -21.91 7.91 8.66
N GLN A 132 -21.67 9.17 8.28
CA GLN A 132 -22.66 10.01 7.60
C GLN A 132 -23.01 9.50 6.20
N ALA A 133 -22.02 8.99 5.46
CA ALA A 133 -22.24 8.43 4.13
C ALA A 133 -23.06 7.13 4.20
N LEU A 134 -22.76 6.28 5.19
CA LEU A 134 -23.45 5.01 5.38
C LEU A 134 -24.90 5.20 5.84
N GLU A 135 -25.14 6.14 6.78
CA GLU A 135 -26.50 6.49 7.22
C GLU A 135 -27.34 7.07 6.08
N ARG A 136 -26.77 7.98 5.27
CA ARG A 136 -27.46 8.52 4.08
C ARG A 136 -27.85 7.38 3.11
N TRP A 137 -26.93 6.47 2.83
CA TRP A 137 -27.22 5.32 1.98
C TRP A 137 -28.32 4.43 2.57
N ALA A 138 -28.32 4.23 3.90
CA ALA A 138 -29.33 3.44 4.59
C ALA A 138 -30.73 4.06 4.49
N GLU A 139 -30.85 5.38 4.66
CA GLU A 139 -32.11 6.12 4.49
C GLU A 139 -32.67 5.99 3.06
N GLU A 140 -31.81 6.14 2.04
CA GLU A 140 -32.20 6.04 0.64
C GLU A 140 -32.67 4.62 0.23
N ASN A 141 -32.16 3.60 0.90
CA ASN A 141 -32.45 2.19 0.60
C ASN A 141 -33.44 1.56 1.59
N GLY A 142 -34.01 2.34 2.52
CA GLY A 142 -34.98 1.87 3.50
C GLY A 142 -34.40 0.87 4.51
N VAL A 143 -33.09 0.92 4.75
CA VAL A 143 -32.42 0.12 5.78
C VAL A 143 -32.47 0.88 7.09
N THR A 144 -32.96 0.22 8.15
CA THR A 144 -33.04 0.81 9.48
C THR A 144 -32.07 0.11 10.42
N GLY A 145 -31.40 0.86 11.28
CA GLY A 145 -30.43 0.33 12.24
C GLY A 145 -29.56 1.44 12.81
N ASP A 146 -28.89 1.16 13.92
CA ASP A 146 -27.76 1.97 14.38
C ASP A 146 -26.52 1.70 13.51
N PHE A 147 -25.51 2.56 13.60
CA PHE A 147 -24.29 2.45 12.80
C PHE A 147 -23.61 1.07 12.91
N THR A 148 -23.60 0.48 14.10
CA THR A 148 -23.07 -0.88 14.32
C THR A 148 -23.88 -1.95 13.58
N SER A 149 -25.21 -1.90 13.63
CA SER A 149 -26.07 -2.83 12.88
C SER A 149 -25.94 -2.64 11.37
N LEU A 150 -25.72 -1.42 10.90
CA LEU A 150 -25.45 -1.13 9.49
C LEU A 150 -24.13 -1.77 9.04
N CYS A 151 -23.08 -1.75 9.87
CA CYS A 151 -21.81 -2.41 9.56
C CYS A 151 -21.93 -3.95 9.45
N GLU A 152 -22.85 -4.57 10.20
CA GLU A 152 -23.08 -6.01 10.09
C GLU A 152 -23.91 -6.40 8.85
N ASN A 153 -24.69 -5.46 8.31
CA ASN A 153 -25.62 -5.69 7.21
C ASN A 153 -24.92 -6.08 5.89
N CYS A 154 -25.40 -7.16 5.26
CA CYS A 154 -24.88 -7.63 3.97
C CYS A 154 -25.05 -6.60 2.85
N LEU A 155 -26.15 -5.84 2.82
CA LEU A 155 -26.40 -4.83 1.79
C LEU A 155 -25.42 -3.66 1.90
N ALA A 156 -25.04 -3.27 3.12
CA ALA A 156 -24.04 -2.24 3.35
C ALA A 156 -22.65 -2.70 2.87
N LYS A 157 -22.28 -3.95 3.16
CA LYS A 157 -21.04 -4.56 2.67
C LYS A 157 -21.00 -4.60 1.15
N ASP A 158 -22.10 -4.99 0.50
CA ASP A 158 -22.20 -5.04 -0.96
C ASP A 158 -22.13 -3.64 -1.59
N PHE A 159 -22.73 -2.64 -0.96
CA PHE A 159 -22.63 -1.23 -1.37
C PHE A 159 -21.18 -0.74 -1.34
N ILE A 160 -20.51 -0.88 -0.20
CA ILE A 160 -19.10 -0.46 -0.04
C ILE A 160 -18.18 -1.22 -1.00
N LEU A 161 -18.37 -2.54 -1.13
CA LEU A 161 -17.62 -3.36 -2.09
C LEU A 161 -17.85 -2.88 -3.54
N GLY A 162 -19.07 -2.44 -3.86
CA GLY A 162 -19.42 -1.84 -5.14
C GLY A 162 -18.68 -0.54 -5.42
N GLU A 163 -18.61 0.38 -4.45
CA GLU A 163 -17.86 1.64 -4.58
C GLU A 163 -16.36 1.40 -4.72
N LEU A 164 -15.80 0.48 -3.93
CA LEU A 164 -14.40 0.05 -4.05
C LEU A 164 -14.13 -0.51 -5.47
N ALA A 165 -15.02 -1.35 -5.99
CA ALA A 165 -14.88 -1.91 -7.33
C ALA A 165 -14.97 -0.84 -8.45
N LYS A 166 -15.78 0.21 -8.28
CA LYS A 166 -15.82 1.36 -9.21
C LYS A 166 -14.49 2.11 -9.22
N THR A 167 -13.94 2.42 -8.05
CA THR A 167 -12.63 3.10 -7.92
C THR A 167 -11.49 2.26 -8.50
N ALA A 168 -11.49 0.95 -8.25
CA ALA A 168 -10.50 0.03 -8.83
C ALA A 168 -10.50 0.07 -10.36
N LYS A 169 -11.69 0.05 -10.99
CA LYS A 169 -11.83 0.18 -12.44
C LYS A 169 -11.38 1.54 -12.94
N ALA A 170 -11.75 2.62 -12.27
CA ALA A 170 -11.36 3.99 -12.64
C ALA A 170 -9.84 4.18 -12.62
N LYS A 171 -9.16 3.54 -11.66
CA LYS A 171 -7.70 3.59 -11.49
C LYS A 171 -6.95 2.50 -12.29
N LYS A 172 -7.67 1.70 -13.08
CA LYS A 172 -7.13 0.63 -13.94
C LYS A 172 -6.31 -0.42 -13.18
N LEU A 173 -6.78 -0.79 -11.99
CA LEU A 173 -6.21 -1.89 -11.22
C LEU A 173 -6.35 -3.22 -11.98
N LYS A 174 -5.40 -4.13 -11.76
CA LYS A 174 -5.39 -5.49 -12.31
C LYS A 174 -6.41 -6.36 -11.57
N GLY A 175 -6.89 -7.43 -12.21
CA GLY A 175 -7.96 -8.26 -11.64
C GLY A 175 -7.65 -8.86 -10.25
N PHE A 176 -6.39 -9.19 -9.97
CA PHE A 176 -5.98 -9.73 -8.66
C PHE A 176 -5.85 -8.67 -7.56
N GLU A 177 -5.88 -7.38 -7.92
CA GLU A 177 -5.85 -6.26 -6.98
C GLU A 177 -7.27 -5.91 -6.48
N PHE A 178 -8.31 -6.57 -7.01
CA PHE A 178 -9.69 -6.38 -6.55
C PHE A 178 -9.94 -7.08 -5.22
N LEU A 179 -10.61 -6.37 -4.32
CA LEU A 179 -11.10 -6.92 -3.06
C LEU A 179 -12.26 -7.89 -3.35
N LYS A 180 -12.17 -9.09 -2.78
CA LYS A 180 -13.19 -10.13 -2.91
C LYS A 180 -14.30 -10.00 -1.87
N ALA A 181 -13.95 -9.54 -0.68
CA ALA A 181 -14.85 -9.34 0.43
C ALA A 181 -14.35 -8.22 1.35
N VAL A 182 -15.27 -7.57 2.04
CA VAL A 182 -14.97 -6.55 3.06
C VAL A 182 -15.68 -6.87 4.37
N HIS A 183 -15.00 -6.56 5.46
CA HIS A 183 -15.59 -6.45 6.79
C HIS A 183 -15.72 -4.97 7.13
N LEU A 184 -16.91 -4.52 7.56
CA LEU A 184 -17.10 -3.16 8.04
C LEU A 184 -16.90 -3.16 9.55
N ASP A 185 -15.93 -2.40 10.03
CA ASP A 185 -15.67 -2.22 11.46
C ASP A 185 -16.13 -0.81 11.87
N PRO A 186 -17.07 -0.68 12.83
CA PRO A 186 -17.52 0.62 13.30
C PRO A 186 -16.44 1.37 14.11
N VAL A 187 -15.38 0.69 14.54
CA VAL A 187 -14.29 1.28 15.32
C VAL A 187 -13.10 1.62 14.41
N PRO A 188 -12.51 2.83 14.52
CA PRO A 188 -11.30 3.21 13.79
C PRO A 188 -10.04 2.46 14.19
#